data_AF-A0A7W7AL02-F1
#
_entry.id   AF-A0A7W7AL02-F1
#
_cell.length_a   1.000
_cell.length_b   1.000
_cell.length_c   1.000
_cell.angle_alpha   90.00
_cell.angle_beta   90.00
_cell.angle_gamma   90.00
#
_symmetry.space_group_name_H-M   'P 1'
#
loop_
_entity.id
_entity.type
_entity.pdbx_description
1 polymer ?
#
loop_
_entity_poly.entity_id
_entity_poly.type
_entity_poly.pdbx_seq_one_letter_code
_entity_poly.pdbx_strand_id
1 'polypeptide(L)' 'MIDALGGTTAVARLATTPVSTVHSWRKNGIPASRLAHLKLAVAVAKPSIDIDAIVSGVTQAAAA' A
#
# COMPACT_ATOMS: atom_id res chain seq x y z
N MET A 1 6.41 -0.96 0.92
CA MET A 1 4.96 -0.64 0.94
C MET A 1 4.04 -1.86 1.10
N ILE A 2 3.99 -2.83 0.17
CA ILE A 2 2.97 -3.92 0.23
C ILE A 2 3.01 -4.66 1.57
N ASP A 3 4.19 -4.99 2.08
CA ASP A 3 4.36 -5.64 3.39
C ASP A 3 3.89 -4.73 4.54
N ALA A 4 4.24 -3.45 4.53
CA ALA A 4 3.80 -2.46 5.51
C ALA A 4 2.26 -2.28 5.55
N LEU A 5 1.58 -2.54 4.43
CA LEU A 5 0.11 -2.49 4.36
C LEU A 5 -0.58 -3.75 4.91
N GLY A 6 0.18 -4.78 5.28
CA GLY A 6 -0.34 -6.08 5.74
C GLY A 6 -0.16 -7.21 4.71
N GLY A 7 0.70 -7.02 3.72
CA GLY A 7 1.05 -8.05 2.73
C GLY A 7 0.12 -8.10 1.52
N THR A 8 0.45 -9.03 0.61
CA THR A 8 -0.16 -9.11 -0.74
C THR A 8 -1.68 -9.32 -0.68
N THR A 9 -2.17 -10.20 0.20
CA THR A 9 -3.61 -10.50 0.32
C THR A 9 -4.41 -9.31 0.87
N ALA A 10 -3.87 -8.60 1.87
CA ALA A 10 -4.53 -7.43 2.44
C ALA A 10 -4.63 -6.30 1.39
N VAL A 11 -3.54 -6.05 0.66
CA VAL A 11 -3.51 -5.07 -0.42
C VAL A 11 -4.45 -5.46 -1.56
N ALA A 12 -4.55 -6.75 -1.91
CA ALA A 12 -5.46 -7.23 -2.95
C ALA A 12 -6.93 -6.97 -2.60
N ARG A 13 -7.32 -7.20 -1.35
CA ARG A 13 -8.67 -6.88 -0.84
C ARG A 13 -8.92 -5.37 -0.86
N LEU A 14 -7.95 -4.58 -0.42
CA LEU A 14 -8.08 -3.13 -0.33
C LEU A 14 -8.14 -2.45 -1.73
N ALA A 15 -7.44 -3.02 -2.72
CA ALA A 15 -7.43 -2.53 -4.10
C ALA A 15 -8.51 -3.17 -5.00
N THR A 16 -9.33 -4.07 -4.45
CA THR A 16 -10.35 -4.86 -5.18
C THR A 16 -9.77 -5.47 -6.47
N THR A 17 -8.66 -6.19 -6.34
CA THR A 17 -7.93 -6.77 -7.47
C THR A 17 -7.39 -8.16 -7.11
N PRO A 18 -7.12 -9.04 -8.09
CA PRO A 18 -6.57 -10.36 -7.80
C PRO A 18 -5.22 -10.31 -7.05
N VAL A 19 -4.98 -11.30 -6.19
CA VAL A 19 -3.71 -11.46 -5.46
C VAL A 19 -2.53 -11.57 -6.43
N SER A 20 -2.72 -12.22 -7.59
CA SER A 20 -1.70 -12.32 -8.65
C SER A 20 -1.29 -10.96 -9.21
N THR A 21 -2.23 -10.02 -9.33
CA THR A 21 -1.96 -8.65 -9.77
C THR A 21 -1.08 -7.92 -8.75
N VAL A 22 -1.39 -8.01 -7.46
CA VAL A 22 -0.57 -7.41 -6.40
C VAL A 22 0.80 -8.08 -6.31
N HIS A 23 0.87 -9.40 -6.51
CA HIS A 23 2.14 -10.11 -6.57
C HIS A 23 3.01 -9.62 -7.75
N SER A 24 2.41 -9.39 -8.92
CA SER A 24 3.10 -8.81 -10.09
C SER A 24 3.65 -7.41 -9.80
N TRP A 25 2.94 -6.58 -9.03
CA TRP A 25 3.42 -5.25 -8.64
C TRP A 25 4.72 -5.26 -7.83
N ARG A 26 5.03 -6.36 -7.12
CA ARG A 26 6.33 -6.49 -6.43
C ARG A 26 7.50 -6.52 -7.40
N LYS A 27 7.29 -7.02 -8.61
CA LYS A 27 8.32 -7.13 -9.66
C LYS A 27 8.29 -5.95 -10.62
N ASN A 28 7.09 -5.53 -11.02
CA ASN A 28 6.88 -4.56 -12.09
C ASN A 28 6.61 -3.13 -11.58
N GLY A 29 6.46 -2.96 -10.26
CA GLY A 29 5.99 -1.72 -9.66
C GLY A 29 4.47 -1.58 -9.68
N ILE A 30 3.97 -0.67 -8.85
CA ILE A 30 2.53 -0.38 -8.75
C ILE A 30 2.22 0.77 -9.73
N PRO A 31 1.24 0.62 -10.63
CA PRO A 31 0.82 1.71 -11.51
C PRO A 31 0.40 2.95 -10.71
N ALA A 32 0.77 4.15 -11.18
CA ALA A 32 0.48 5.41 -10.46
C ALA A 32 -1.02 5.60 -10.16
N SER A 33 -1.90 5.22 -11.09
CA SER A 33 -3.35 5.26 -10.88
C SER A 33 -3.83 4.32 -9.76
N ARG A 34 -3.23 3.14 -9.64
CA ARG A 34 -3.50 2.19 -8.55
C ARG A 34 -2.95 2.68 -7.23
N LEU A 35 -1.77 3.30 -7.24
CA LEU A 35 -1.15 3.89 -6.07
C LEU A 35 -1.99 5.04 -5.49
N ALA A 36 -2.53 5.93 -6.34
CA ALA A 36 -3.44 6.99 -5.90
C ALA A 36 -4.71 6.43 -5.22
N HIS A 37 -5.33 5.39 -5.79
CA HIS A 37 -6.47 4.73 -5.16
C HIS A 37 -6.11 4.05 -3.84
N LEU A 38 -4.96 3.38 -3.77
CA LEU A 38 -4.46 2.76 -2.54
C LEU A 38 -4.24 3.79 -1.43
N LYS A 39 -3.69 4.97 -1.75
CA LYS A 39 -3.54 6.07 -0.78
C LYS A 39 -4.87 6.44 -0.14
N LEU A 40 -5.91 6.66 -0.95
CA LEU A 40 -7.24 7.01 -0.47
C LEU A 40 -7.86 5.89 0.37
N ALA A 41 -7.79 4.65 -0.12
CA ALA A 41 -8.36 3.51 0.57
C ALA A 41 -7.65 3.22 1.91
N VAL A 42 -6.33 3.42 1.98
CA VAL A 42 -5.58 3.28 3.24
C VAL A 42 -5.87 4.43 4.19
N ALA A 43 -5.99 5.68 3.73
CA ALA A 43 -6.36 6.80 4.59
C ALA A 43 -7.70 6.56 5.30
N VAL A 44 -8.66 5.93 4.62
CA VAL A 44 -9.95 5.54 5.20
C VAL A 44 -9.83 4.34 6.13
N ALA A 45 -9.10 3.29 5.72
CA ALA A 45 -9.03 2.03 6.47
C ALA A 45 -8.06 2.06 7.67
N LYS A 46 -7.01 2.88 7.60
CA LYS A 46 -5.91 2.97 8.58
C LYS A 46 -5.43 4.43 8.68
N PRO A 47 -6.22 5.32 9.30
CA PRO A 47 -5.94 6.76 9.35
C PRO A 47 -4.64 7.12 10.07
N SER A 48 -4.10 6.24 10.91
CA SER A 48 -2.85 6.46 11.65
C SER A 48 -1.58 6.19 10.84
N ILE A 49 -1.70 5.72 9.58
CA ILE A 49 -0.54 5.38 8.74
C ILE A 49 -0.24 6.52 7.76
N ASP A 50 1.00 7.02 7.80
CA ASP A 50 1.51 7.93 6.77
C ASP A 50 1.96 7.12 5.54
N ILE A 51 1.13 7.12 4.52
CA ILE A 51 1.41 6.38 3.28
C ILE A 51 2.51 7.03 2.46
N ASP A 52 2.64 8.35 2.49
CA ASP A 52 3.64 9.05 1.70
C ASP A 52 5.05 8.76 2.22
N ALA A 53 5.21 8.62 3.55
CA ALA A 53 6.44 8.11 4.16
C ALA A 53 6.77 6.68 3.67
N ILE A 54 5.78 5.78 3.66
CA ILE A 54 5.97 4.38 3.22
C ILE A 54 6.32 4.28 1.72
N VAL A 55 5.75 5.15 0.88
CA VAL A 55 5.98 5.18 -0.58
C VAL A 55 7.34 5.81 -0.91
N SER A 56 7.73 6.87 -0.19
CA SER A 56 9.01 7.56 -0.38
C SER A 56 10.21 6.80 0.20
N GLY A 57 9.99 5.67 0.86
CA GLY A 57 11.04 4.86 1.47
C GLY A 57 11.58 5.43 2.79
N VAL A 58 10.94 6.49 3.32
CA VAL A 58 11.24 7.02 4.64
C VAL A 58 10.55 6.13 5.66
N THR A 59 11.33 5.34 6.39
CA THR A 59 10.83 4.61 7.57
C THR A 59 10.22 5.60 8.55
N GLN A 60 8.92 5.46 8.83
CA GLN A 60 8.24 6.21 9.88
C GLN A 60 8.86 5.81 11.22
N ALA A 61 9.58 6.75 11.85
CA ALA A 61 10.00 6.60 13.23
C ALA A 61 8.75 6.60 14.12
N ALA A 62 8.68 5.61 15.00
CA ALA A 62 7.62 5.44 15.97
C ALA A 62 7.45 6.71 16.81
N ALA A 63 6.23 7.26 16.83
CA ALA A 63 5.81 8.19 17.86
C ALA A 63 5.52 7.38 19.13
N ALA A 64 6.43 7.51 20.12
CA ALA A 64 6.26 7.15 21.52
C ALA A 64 6.92 8.24 22.36
#